data_AF-A0ABD5UFV7-F1
#
_entry.id   AF-A0ABD5UFV7-F1
#
_cell.length_a   1.000
_cell.length_b   1.000
_cell.length_c   1.000
_cell.angle_alpha   90.00
_cell.angle_beta   90.00
_cell.angle_gamma   90.00
#
_symmetry.space_group_name_H-M   'P 1'
#
loop_
_entity.id
_entity.type
_entity.pdbx_description
1 polymer ?
#
loop_
_entity_poly.entity_id
_entity_poly.type
_entity_poly.pdbx_seq_one_letter_code
_entity_poly.pdbx_strand_id
1 'polypeptide(L)'
;MSDERTGSRGRLVPALTVGILFGVMALTALSAEFGSASGFPADASIVHNVGYALFNLGEYEIATIPAEGFLAAFLIAAVALDVAVDGAVYLAKREKDGSIVAAVGEAFTDGGRDGGER
;
A
#
# COMPACT_ATOMS: atom_id res chain seq x y z
N MET A 1 32.34 -5.93 -27.85
CA MET A 1 32.24 -6.31 -26.42
C MET A 1 32.08 -5.05 -25.58
N SER A 2 30.91 -4.38 -25.68
CA SER A 2 30.65 -3.11 -24.99
C SER A 2 29.14 -2.82 -24.88
N ASP A 3 28.31 -3.66 -24.24
CA ASP A 3 26.87 -3.32 -24.06
C ASP A 3 26.22 -3.73 -22.73
N GLU A 4 26.97 -4.16 -21.71
CA GLU A 4 26.38 -4.53 -20.40
C GLU A 4 26.15 -3.36 -19.43
N ARG A 5 26.61 -2.14 -19.76
CA ARG A 5 26.57 -0.99 -18.82
C ARG A 5 25.25 -0.19 -18.82
N THR A 6 24.34 -0.43 -19.76
CA THR A 6 23.10 0.35 -19.92
C THR A 6 21.92 -0.22 -19.13
N GLY A 7 21.85 -1.55 -18.94
CA GLY A 7 20.75 -2.21 -18.21
C GLY A 7 20.82 -2.12 -16.68
N SER A 8 22.00 -1.82 -16.12
CA SER A 8 22.22 -1.68 -14.68
C SER A 8 21.83 -0.28 -14.18
N ARG A 9 22.23 0.79 -14.88
CA ARG A 9 21.94 2.19 -14.51
C ARG A 9 20.44 2.49 -14.40
N GLY A 10 19.61 1.90 -15.26
CA GLY A 10 18.16 2.13 -15.24
C GLY A 10 17.44 1.57 -14.01
N ARG A 11 17.99 0.52 -13.37
CA ARG A 11 17.41 -0.09 -12.15
C ARG A 11 18.02 0.45 -10.86
N LEU A 12 19.24 0.98 -10.94
CA LEU A 12 19.92 1.58 -9.79
C LEU A 12 19.23 2.86 -9.32
N VAL A 13 18.66 3.66 -10.24
CA VAL A 13 17.97 4.89 -9.87
C VAL A 13 16.71 4.62 -9.02
N PRO A 14 15.75 3.76 -9.43
CA PRO A 14 14.60 3.41 -8.59
C PRO A 14 14.99 2.80 -7.24
N ALA A 15 15.97 1.88 -7.23
CA ALA A 15 16.42 1.23 -6.01
C ALA A 15 17.03 2.23 -5.01
N LEU A 16 17.84 3.17 -5.51
CA LEU A 16 18.41 4.24 -4.70
C LEU A 16 17.32 5.17 -4.16
N THR A 17 16.34 5.56 -4.99
CA THR A 17 15.23 6.43 -4.58
C THR A 17 14.43 5.80 -3.43
N VAL A 18 14.06 4.52 -3.56
CA VAL A 18 13.34 3.79 -2.50
C VAL A 18 14.20 3.66 -1.25
N GLY A 19 15.49 3.36 -1.41
CA GLY A 19 16.44 3.28 -0.29
C GLY A 19 16.55 4.60 0.48
N ILE A 20 16.63 5.74 -0.22
CA ILE A 20 16.67 7.07 0.39
C ILE A 20 15.35 7.36 1.12
N LEU A 21 14.20 7.13 0.46
CA LEU A 21 12.89 7.35 1.08
C LEU A 21 12.73 6.54 2.37
N PHE A 22 13.11 5.26 2.32
CA PHE A 22 13.08 4.38 3.48
C PHE A 22 14.03 4.86 4.58
N GLY A 23 15.25 5.26 4.23
CA GLY A 23 16.22 5.81 5.17
C GLY A 23 15.71 7.07 5.89
N VAL A 24 15.04 7.97 5.16
CA VAL A 24 14.40 9.16 5.73
C VAL A 24 13.30 8.75 6.70
N MET A 25 12.39 7.86 6.31
CA MET A 25 11.31 7.37 7.18
C MET A 25 11.84 6.72 8.46
N ALA A 26 12.88 5.90 8.35
CA ALA A 26 13.53 5.26 9.49
C ALA A 26 14.17 6.28 10.43
N LEU A 27 14.90 7.26 9.88
CA LEU A 27 15.51 8.33 10.68
C LEU A 27 14.45 9.15 11.40
N THR A 28 13.35 9.52 10.73
CA THR A 28 12.24 10.26 11.34
C THR A 28 11.61 9.48 12.48
N ALA A 29 11.36 8.18 12.31
CA ALA A 29 10.80 7.34 13.36
C ALA A 29 11.73 7.19 14.57
N LEU A 30 13.04 7.01 14.33
CA LEU A 30 14.04 6.87 15.39
C LEU A 30 14.34 8.18 16.12
N SER A 31 14.17 9.32 15.45
CA SER A 31 14.38 10.65 16.03
C SER A 31 13.12 11.23 16.68
N ALA A 32 11.98 10.52 16.59
CA ALA A 32 10.73 10.99 17.15
C ALA A 32 10.75 10.87 18.67
N GLU A 33 10.58 11.99 19.36
CA GLU A 33 10.35 12.03 20.80
C GLU A 33 8.85 12.19 21.06
N PHE A 34 8.28 11.25 21.81
CA PHE A 34 6.88 11.30 22.21
C PHE A 34 6.79 11.79 23.65
N GLY A 35 5.92 12.77 23.89
CA GLY A 35 5.58 13.20 25.25
C GLY A 35 4.79 12.14 26.02
N SER A 36 4.22 12.52 27.17
CA SER A 36 3.29 11.65 27.90
C SER A 36 2.13 11.23 27.01
N ALA A 37 1.84 9.93 26.96
CA ALA A 37 0.72 9.40 26.19
C ALA A 37 -0.60 10.00 26.67
N SER A 38 -1.23 10.83 25.83
CA SER A 38 -2.59 11.32 26.03
C SER A 38 -3.52 10.40 25.25
N GLY A 39 -4.16 9.47 25.97
CA GLY A 39 -5.16 8.56 25.42
C GLY A 39 -6.58 9.06 25.63
N PHE A 40 -7.55 8.40 24.99
CA PHE A 40 -8.96 8.61 25.30
C PHE A 40 -9.36 7.92 26.61
N PRO A 41 -10.47 8.33 27.24
CA PRO A 41 -11.06 7.62 28.37
C PRO A 41 -11.23 6.12 28.08
N ALA A 42 -11.07 5.27 29.10
CA ALA A 42 -11.08 3.81 28.93
C ALA A 42 -12.44 3.26 28.44
N ASP A 43 -13.51 4.00 28.68
CA ASP A 43 -14.89 3.72 28.26
C ASP A 43 -15.23 4.30 26.88
N ALA A 44 -14.36 5.12 26.29
CA ALA A 44 -14.57 5.67 24.96
C ALA A 44 -14.15 4.67 23.87
N SER A 45 -15.10 4.26 23.03
CA SER A 45 -14.81 3.40 21.89
C SER A 45 -14.57 4.20 20.61
N ILE A 46 -13.34 4.21 20.11
CA ILE A 46 -12.98 4.86 18.84
C ILE A 46 -13.80 4.31 17.67
N VAL A 47 -14.01 2.99 17.63
CA VAL A 47 -14.75 2.32 16.54
C VAL A 47 -16.20 2.81 16.47
N HIS A 48 -16.89 2.93 17.61
CA HIS A 48 -18.26 3.45 17.66
C HIS A 48 -18.30 4.91 17.19
N ASN A 49 -17.37 5.75 17.68
CA ASN A 49 -17.33 7.16 17.33
C ASN A 49 -17.00 7.40 15.85
N VAL A 50 -16.14 6.57 15.24
CA VAL A 50 -15.92 6.59 13.78
C VAL A 50 -17.19 6.23 13.03
N GLY A 51 -17.95 5.23 13.51
CA GLY A 51 -19.25 4.88 12.95
C GLY A 51 -20.28 6.02 13.06
N TYR A 52 -20.32 6.72 14.20
CA TYR A 52 -21.17 7.90 14.37
C TYR A 52 -20.76 9.04 13.44
N ALA A 53 -19.45 9.32 13.30
CA ALA A 53 -18.94 10.33 12.39
C ALA A 53 -19.29 10.03 10.93
N LEU A 54 -19.26 8.75 10.51
CA LEU A 54 -19.57 8.33 9.14
C LEU A 54 -21.00 8.70 8.72
N PHE A 55 -21.95 8.62 9.66
CA PHE A 55 -23.35 8.95 9.43
C PHE A 55 -23.74 10.34 9.93
N ASN A 56 -22.74 11.18 10.26
CA ASN A 56 -22.92 12.52 10.81
C ASN A 56 -23.83 12.54 12.05
N LEU A 57 -23.67 11.56 12.95
CA LEU A 57 -24.50 11.42 14.14
C LEU A 57 -23.89 12.11 15.39
N GLY A 58 -22.75 12.80 15.25
CA GLY A 58 -22.07 13.48 16.35
C GLY A 58 -22.91 14.58 17.01
N GLU A 59 -23.84 15.19 16.26
CA GLU A 59 -24.73 16.24 16.77
C GLU A 59 -25.80 15.72 17.74
N TYR A 60 -26.03 14.41 17.81
CA TYR A 60 -27.05 13.79 18.67
C TYR A 60 -26.53 13.43 20.07
N GLU A 61 -25.37 13.96 20.48
CA GLU A 61 -24.71 13.71 21.78
C GLU A 61 -24.45 12.23 22.11
N ILE A 62 -24.46 11.36 21.09
CA ILE A 62 -24.12 9.93 21.24
C ILE A 62 -22.61 9.67 21.07
N ALA A 63 -21.89 10.62 20.47
CA ALA A 63 -20.44 10.55 20.32
C ALA A 63 -19.77 11.00 21.63
N THR A 64 -18.86 10.17 22.13
CA THR A 64 -18.12 10.40 23.39
C THR A 64 -16.77 11.08 23.16
N ILE A 65 -16.23 11.01 21.94
CA ILE A 65 -14.94 11.61 21.57
C ILE A 65 -14.98 12.16 20.12
N PRO A 66 -14.19 13.20 19.80
CA PRO A 66 -14.02 13.67 18.42
C PRO A 66 -13.39 12.57 17.55
N ALA A 67 -14.05 12.20 16.45
CA ALA A 67 -13.65 11.06 15.62
C ALA A 67 -13.55 11.36 14.12
N GLU A 68 -13.83 12.60 13.70
CA GLU A 68 -13.78 13.06 12.32
C GLU A 68 -12.37 12.92 11.74
N GLY A 69 -11.34 13.23 12.53
CA GLY A 69 -9.95 13.04 12.14
C GLY A 69 -9.58 11.57 11.92
N PHE A 70 -10.11 10.67 12.76
CA PHE A 70 -9.92 9.23 12.61
C PHE A 70 -10.66 8.70 11.38
N LEU A 71 -11.88 9.17 11.13
CA LEU A 71 -12.64 8.85 9.93
C LEU A 71 -11.90 9.33 8.67
N ALA A 72 -11.41 10.57 8.67
CA ALA A 72 -10.63 11.10 7.56
C ALA A 72 -9.37 10.27 7.28
N ALA A 73 -8.59 9.96 8.33
CA ALA A 73 -7.42 9.11 8.21
C ALA A 73 -7.76 7.70 7.69
N PHE A 74 -8.85 7.11 8.18
CA PHE A 74 -9.34 5.81 7.74
C PHE A 74 -9.72 5.82 6.24
N LEU A 75 -10.44 6.85 5.77
CA LEU A 75 -10.82 6.98 4.36
C LEU A 75 -9.61 7.25 3.47
N ILE A 76 -8.66 8.08 3.90
CA ILE A 76 -7.40 8.31 3.17
C ILE A 76 -6.63 6.99 3.03
N ALA A 77 -6.52 6.22 4.11
CA ALA A 77 -5.86 4.92 4.07
C ALA A 77 -6.59 3.95 3.15
N ALA A 78 -7.93 3.91 3.18
CA ALA A 78 -8.72 3.06 2.29
C ALA A 78 -8.46 3.36 0.82
N VAL A 79 -8.47 4.64 0.43
CA VAL A 79 -8.15 5.06 -0.96
C VAL A 79 -6.69 4.76 -1.32
N ALA A 80 -5.75 5.03 -0.41
CA ALA A 80 -4.35 4.74 -0.66
C ALA A 80 -4.09 3.24 -0.85
N LEU A 81 -4.75 2.38 -0.07
CA LEU A 81 -4.66 0.92 -0.19
C LEU A 81 -5.24 0.43 -1.51
N ASP A 82 -6.38 0.97 -1.92
CA ASP A 82 -7.00 0.65 -3.22
C ASP A 82 -6.04 0.95 -4.39
N VAL A 83 -5.52 2.19 -4.43
CA VAL A 83 -4.54 2.61 -5.44
C VAL A 83 -3.24 1.81 -5.37
N ALA A 84 -2.79 1.44 -4.18
CA ALA A 84 -1.58 0.63 -4.01
C ALA A 84 -1.75 -0.78 -4.58
N VAL A 85 -2.91 -1.42 -4.35
CA VAL A 85 -3.22 -2.74 -4.92
C VAL A 85 -3.34 -2.64 -6.44
N ASP A 86 -4.05 -1.65 -6.97
CA ASP A 86 -4.17 -1.43 -8.40
C ASP A 86 -2.81 -1.17 -9.06
N GLY A 87 -1.97 -0.33 -8.44
CA GLY A 87 -0.62 -0.06 -8.88
C GLY A 87 0.27 -1.31 -8.85
N ALA A 88 0.18 -2.12 -7.80
CA ALA A 88 0.92 -3.38 -7.70
C ALA A 88 0.49 -4.38 -8.79
N VAL A 89 -0.82 -4.51 -9.04
CA VAL A 89 -1.35 -5.38 -10.11
C VAL A 89 -0.93 -4.86 -11.48
N TYR A 90 -1.01 -3.54 -11.72
CA TYR A 90 -0.56 -2.93 -12.96
C TYR A 90 0.93 -3.16 -13.22
N LEU A 91 1.78 -2.97 -12.21
CA LEU A 91 3.23 -3.19 -12.32
C LEU A 91 3.61 -4.68 -12.42
N ALA A 92 2.80 -5.57 -11.85
CA ALA A 92 3.03 -7.02 -11.92
C ALA A 92 2.74 -7.58 -13.33
N LYS A 93 1.86 -6.92 -14.10
CA LYS A 93 1.63 -7.26 -15.51
C LYS A 93 2.90 -6.96 -16.30
N ARG A 94 3.48 -7.98 -16.92
CA ARG A 94 4.58 -7.82 -17.87
C ARG A 94 4.05 -8.06 -19.27
N GLU A 95 4.31 -7.14 -20.18
CA GLU A 95 4.03 -7.35 -21.60
C GLU A 95 5.26 -7.96 -22.26
N LYS A 96 5.08 -9.11 -22.92
CA LYS A 96 6.10 -9.74 -23.75
C LYS A 96 5.47 -10.08 -25.09
N ASP A 97 6.08 -9.59 -26.17
CA ASP A 97 5.65 -9.82 -27.56
C ASP A 97 4.17 -9.47 -27.84
N GLY A 98 3.65 -8.42 -27.20
CA GLY A 98 2.27 -7.96 -27.36
C GLY A 98 1.21 -8.77 -26.58
N SER A 99 1.66 -9.72 -25.74
CA SER A 99 0.80 -10.49 -24.84
C SER A 99 1.11 -10.15 -23.38
N ILE A 100 0.07 -10.04 -22.54
CA ILE A 100 0.22 -9.83 -21.09
C ILE A 100 0.59 -11.16 -20.44
N VAL A 101 1.86 -11.31 -20.05
CA VAL A 101 2.35 -12.43 -19.25
C VAL A 101 2.29 -12.02 -17.78
N ALA A 102 1.31 -12.57 -17.05
CA ALA A 102 1.27 -12.43 -15.61
C ALA A 102 2.40 -13.26 -14.97
N ALA A 103 3.26 -12.65 -14.16
CA ALA A 103 4.39 -13.31 -13.50
C ALA A 103 3.98 -14.50 -12.61
N VAL A 104 2.70 -14.57 -12.21
CA VAL A 104 2.13 -15.66 -11.40
C VAL A 104 1.54 -16.79 -12.27
N GLY A 105 1.15 -16.51 -13.51
CA GLY A 105 0.48 -17.47 -14.40
C GLY A 105 1.40 -18.58 -14.91
N GLU A 106 2.64 -18.24 -15.29
CA GLU A 106 3.63 -19.22 -15.77
C GLU A 106 4.02 -20.25 -14.70
N ALA A 107 3.95 -19.90 -13.41
CA ALA A 107 4.29 -20.80 -12.31
C ALA A 107 3.25 -21.92 -12.09
N PHE A 108 2.02 -21.76 -12.60
CA PHE A 108 0.92 -22.71 -12.39
C PHE A 108 0.51 -23.51 -13.65
N THR A 109 1.13 -23.27 -14.81
CA THR A 109 0.77 -23.98 -16.06
C THR A 109 1.96 -24.73 -16.68
N ASP A 110 2.35 -25.87 -16.10
CA ASP A 110 3.13 -26.95 -16.76
C ASP A 110 2.20 -28.11 -17.22
N GLY A 111 0.89 -27.84 -17.32
CA GLY A 111 -0.15 -28.87 -17.37
C GLY A 111 -0.56 -29.38 -18.75
N GLY A 112 0.16 -29.10 -19.84
CA GLY A 112 -0.27 -29.52 -21.17
C GLY A 112 0.89 -29.68 -22.14
N ARG A 113 1.37 -30.91 -22.35
CA ARG A 113 2.22 -31.25 -23.49
C ARG A 113 1.35 -31.23 -24.74
N ASP A 114 1.80 -30.51 -25.78
CA ASP A 114 1.23 -30.62 -27.12
C ASP A 114 1.27 -32.10 -27.55
N GLY A 115 0.08 -32.69 -27.67
CA GLY A 115 -0.11 -34.02 -28.23
C GLY A 115 0.27 -33.97 -29.69
N GLY A 116 1.48 -34.42 -29.98
CA GLY A 116 2.07 -34.44 -31.31
C GLY A 116 1.20 -35.12 -32.36
N GLU A 117 1.27 -34.55 -33.54
CA GLU A 117 0.67 -34.99 -34.80
C GLU A 117 0.96 -36.48 -35.06
N ARG A 118 -0.09 -37.27 -35.23
CA ARG A 118 -0.10 -38.56 -35.93
C ARG A 118 -1.39 -38.72 -36.70
#